data_AF-A0A8H4IZY8-F1
#
_entry.id   AF-A0A8H4IZY8-F1
#
_cell.length_a   1.000
_cell.length_b   1.000
_cell.length_c   1.000
_cell.angle_alpha   90.00
_cell.angle_beta   90.00
_cell.angle_gamma   90.00
#
_symmetry.space_group_name_H-M   'P 1'
#
loop_
_entity.id
_entity.type
_entity.pdbx_description
1 polymer ?
#
loop_
_entity_poly.entity_id
_entity_poly.type
_entity_poly.pdbx_seq_one_letter_code
_entity_poly.pdbx_strand_id
1 'polypeptide(L)'
;MPVVLPSATSTRLPIAPPRPTSTRPLVPTAALMTAADIITDPDLRAVLDAASLAQQQCDALLSLLAEHPLPTGKNAADSQLSPDVAEGVSTAQKKLHAHLAAVRNQNRKALLSVRSTKHATAEARHEVDTLHLALQNLYYEQRHLESEIKACQGYEHPYQKLPLMPEAEFVEQFPETVESCRDTARKAVSERREKAKDEGGEDVGMEGGDEDAAFEEEVFEDALMKARIEHEHKERLALEEKRQGLLKRKQGLIAENNKRKEDLAKLDESLEKFIEAAKPIEQTFQKEY
;
A
#
# COMPACT_ATOMS: atom_id res chain seq x y z
N MET A 1 -26.36 15.41 -16.66
CA MET A 1 -25.53 15.57 -15.45
C MET A 1 -24.08 15.46 -15.86
N PRO A 2 -23.23 16.45 -15.59
CA PRO A 2 -21.91 16.57 -16.21
C PRO A 2 -20.93 15.55 -15.62
N VAL A 3 -20.06 15.04 -16.49
CA VAL A 3 -18.99 14.09 -16.20
C VAL A 3 -17.87 14.81 -15.46
N VAL A 4 -17.58 14.39 -14.23
CA VAL A 4 -16.47 14.92 -13.41
C VAL A 4 -15.25 14.03 -13.64
N LEU A 5 -14.22 14.59 -14.30
CA LEU A 5 -12.90 13.98 -14.45
C LEU A 5 -12.09 14.15 -13.15
N PRO A 6 -11.26 13.17 -12.74
CA PRO A 6 -10.41 13.32 -11.58
C PRO A 6 -9.23 14.26 -11.87
N SER A 7 -9.00 15.21 -10.97
CA SER A 7 -7.91 16.18 -11.05
C SER A 7 -6.55 15.51 -10.88
N ALA A 8 -5.66 15.69 -11.86
CA ALA A 8 -4.26 15.31 -11.73
C ALA A 8 -3.56 16.22 -10.71
N THR A 9 -3.20 15.67 -9.55
CA THR A 9 -2.29 16.30 -8.59
C THR A 9 -0.87 16.23 -9.15
N SER A 10 -0.47 17.29 -9.85
CA SER A 10 0.89 17.52 -10.31
C SER A 10 1.76 17.94 -9.12
N THR A 11 2.51 16.98 -8.55
CA THR A 11 3.55 17.27 -7.55
C THR A 11 4.70 17.99 -8.24
N ARG A 12 4.69 19.32 -8.16
CA ARG A 12 5.69 20.23 -8.69
C ARG A 12 6.93 20.16 -7.78
N LEU A 13 8.05 19.65 -8.31
CA LEU A 13 9.37 19.75 -7.65
C LEU A 13 9.72 21.23 -7.39
N PRO A 14 10.39 21.57 -6.27
CA PRO A 14 10.72 22.95 -5.96
C PRO A 14 11.79 23.49 -6.92
N ILE A 15 11.47 24.61 -7.56
CA ILE A 15 12.37 25.42 -8.38
C ILE A 15 13.47 26.00 -7.49
N ALA A 16 14.73 25.78 -7.90
CA ALA A 16 15.89 26.40 -7.26
C ALA A 16 15.86 27.94 -7.38
N PRO A 17 16.27 28.69 -6.34
CA PRO A 17 16.28 30.15 -6.40
C PRO A 17 17.36 30.67 -7.36
N PRO A 18 17.14 31.83 -8.02
CA PRO A 18 18.12 32.42 -8.92
C PRO A 18 19.36 32.90 -8.15
N ARG A 19 20.54 32.66 -8.73
CA ARG A 19 21.84 33.09 -8.20
C ARG A 19 21.86 34.61 -7.98
N PRO A 20 22.42 35.10 -6.87
CA PRO A 20 22.69 36.53 -6.72
C PRO A 20 23.84 36.94 -7.65
N THR A 21 23.59 37.95 -8.48
CA THR A 21 24.61 38.66 -9.24
C THR A 21 25.48 39.45 -8.25
N SER A 22 26.67 38.92 -7.95
CA SER A 22 27.68 39.63 -7.15
C SER A 22 28.45 40.60 -8.03
N THR A 23 28.12 41.88 -7.88
CA THR A 23 28.89 43.02 -8.36
C THR A 23 30.23 43.03 -7.62
N ARG A 24 31.32 42.77 -8.34
CA ARG A 24 32.68 42.69 -7.79
C ARG A 24 33.23 44.10 -7.55
N PRO A 25 33.61 44.48 -6.32
CA PRO A 25 34.44 45.66 -6.12
C PRO A 25 35.89 45.29 -6.45
N LEU A 26 36.61 46.24 -7.03
CA LEU A 26 38.01 46.16 -7.40
C LEU A 26 38.91 46.45 -6.18
N VAL A 27 39.88 45.53 -5.94
CA VAL A 27 41.20 45.69 -5.27
C VAL A 27 41.14 45.67 -3.71
N PRO A 28 42.05 44.99 -2.95
CA PRO A 28 43.51 44.90 -3.15
C PRO A 28 44.19 43.52 -3.03
N THR A 29 45.38 43.43 -3.65
CA THR A 29 46.49 42.49 -3.43
C THR A 29 46.16 41.15 -2.76
N ALA A 30 46.14 40.09 -3.58
CA ALA A 30 46.12 38.71 -3.12
C ALA A 30 47.30 38.45 -2.17
N ALA A 31 47.02 38.33 -0.87
CA ALA A 31 47.88 37.56 0.01
C ALA A 31 47.97 36.15 -0.59
N LEU A 32 49.18 35.67 -0.87
CA LEU A 32 49.43 34.30 -1.29
C LEU A 32 48.87 33.37 -0.21
N MET A 33 47.68 32.80 -0.46
CA MET A 33 47.13 31.76 0.39
C MET A 33 48.13 30.60 0.40
N THR A 34 48.60 30.24 1.59
CA THR A 34 49.58 29.19 1.74
C THR A 34 48.88 27.83 1.63
N ALA A 35 49.61 26.76 1.29
CA ALA A 35 49.03 25.41 1.23
C ALA A 35 48.36 24.99 2.57
N ALA A 36 48.80 25.58 3.69
CA ALA A 36 48.21 25.38 5.02
C ALA A 36 46.80 25.97 5.17
N ASP A 37 46.47 27.03 4.43
CA ASP A 37 45.14 27.67 4.48
C ASP A 37 44.08 26.90 3.68
N ILE A 38 44.52 26.13 2.68
CA ILE A 38 43.64 25.43 1.73
C ILE A 38 43.31 24.01 2.21
N ILE A 39 44.25 23.35 2.88
CA ILE A 39 44.06 21.97 3.36
C ILE A 39 43.28 22.02 4.68
N THR A 40 42.05 21.51 4.69
CA THR A 40 41.18 21.47 5.87
C THR A 40 41.23 20.16 6.64
N ASP A 41 41.58 19.06 5.98
CA ASP A 41 41.61 17.72 6.56
C ASP A 41 42.76 17.57 7.58
N PRO A 42 42.49 17.07 8.80
CA PRO A 42 43.50 16.96 9.85
C PRO A 42 44.62 15.97 9.55
N ASP A 43 44.36 14.88 8.85
CA ASP A 43 45.38 13.90 8.45
C ASP A 43 46.29 14.50 7.36
N LEU A 44 45.71 15.24 6.40
CA LEU A 44 46.50 15.92 5.35
C LEU A 44 47.31 17.10 5.90
N ARG A 45 46.79 17.82 6.90
CA ARG A 45 47.57 18.84 7.64
C ARG A 45 48.76 18.23 8.36
N ALA A 46 48.57 17.09 9.05
CA ALA A 46 49.67 16.40 9.71
C ALA A 46 50.76 15.91 8.74
N VAL A 47 50.39 15.54 7.51
CA VAL A 47 51.35 15.23 6.43
C VAL A 47 52.10 16.48 5.98
N LEU A 48 51.40 17.60 5.81
CA LEU A 48 52.00 18.89 5.42
C LEU A 48 53.00 19.35 6.49
N ASP A 49 52.62 19.34 7.76
CA ASP A 49 53.48 19.76 8.88
C ASP A 49 54.74 18.88 8.97
N ALA A 50 54.57 17.56 8.83
CA ALA A 50 55.70 16.63 8.81
C ALA A 50 56.63 16.89 7.62
N ALA A 51 56.07 17.22 6.45
CA ALA A 51 56.84 17.52 5.24
C ALA A 51 57.60 18.85 5.36
N SER A 52 56.96 19.88 5.93
CA SER A 52 57.60 21.18 6.21
C SER A 52 58.74 21.04 7.22
N LEU A 53 58.57 20.24 8.28
CA LEU A 53 59.65 19.93 9.22
C LEU A 53 60.81 19.18 8.54
N ALA A 54 60.52 18.21 7.67
CA ALA A 54 61.55 17.50 6.92
C ALA A 54 62.33 18.43 5.99
N GLN A 55 61.63 19.35 5.31
CA GLN A 55 62.23 20.35 4.44
C GLN A 55 63.13 21.31 5.22
N GLN A 56 62.65 21.86 6.35
CA GLN A 56 63.45 22.73 7.22
C GLN A 56 64.74 22.05 7.70
N GLN A 57 64.70 20.75 8.00
CA GLN A 57 65.90 19.99 8.39
C GLN A 57 66.84 19.69 7.22
N CYS A 58 66.31 19.47 6.00
CA CYS A 58 67.13 19.41 4.79
C CYS A 58 67.87 20.73 4.57
N ASP A 59 67.14 21.86 4.63
CA ASP A 59 67.71 23.19 4.40
C ASP A 59 68.78 23.50 5.46
N ALA A 60 68.54 23.18 6.74
CA ALA A 60 69.52 23.35 7.81
C ALA A 60 70.79 22.48 7.61
N LEU A 61 70.64 21.23 7.13
CA LEU A 61 71.77 20.36 6.82
C LEU A 61 72.57 20.88 5.62
N LEU A 62 71.89 21.39 4.59
CA LEU A 62 72.53 22.02 3.43
C LEU A 62 73.30 23.29 3.83
N SER A 63 72.73 24.13 4.70
CA SER A 63 73.42 25.29 5.27
C SER A 63 74.68 24.90 6.04
N LEU A 64 74.61 23.87 6.90
CA LEU A 64 75.76 23.39 7.68
C LEU A 64 76.88 22.86 6.76
N LEU A 65 76.52 22.15 5.68
CA LEU A 65 77.48 21.68 4.68
C LEU A 65 78.07 22.83 3.84
N ALA A 66 77.31 23.90 3.61
CA ALA A 66 77.79 25.08 2.89
C ALA A 66 78.74 25.93 3.74
N GLU A 67 78.53 26.01 5.06
CA GLU A 67 79.43 26.68 6.01
C GLU A 67 80.75 25.93 6.23
N HIS A 68 80.75 24.62 5.98
CA HIS A 68 81.94 23.76 6.07
C HIS A 68 82.19 22.97 4.77
N PRO A 69 82.62 23.63 3.67
CA PRO A 69 82.94 22.95 2.42
C PRO A 69 84.09 21.96 2.61
N LEU A 70 84.00 20.77 2.00
CA LEU A 70 85.13 19.82 2.02
C LEU A 70 86.37 20.47 1.38
N PRO A 71 87.58 20.27 1.96
CA PRO A 71 88.82 20.65 1.30
C PRO A 71 88.94 19.87 -0.02
N THR A 72 89.06 20.57 -1.15
CA THR A 72 89.25 19.95 -2.48
C THR A 72 90.69 19.47 -2.68
N GLY A 73 91.26 18.77 -1.70
CA GLY A 73 92.63 18.30 -1.68
C GLY A 73 92.80 16.92 -2.33
N LYS A 74 93.87 16.72 -3.11
CA LYS A 74 94.17 15.47 -3.83
C LYS A 74 94.58 14.28 -2.93
N ASN A 75 94.71 14.48 -1.62
CA ASN A 75 95.12 13.45 -0.65
C ASN A 75 93.97 13.08 0.31
N ALA A 76 93.78 11.78 0.53
CA ALA A 76 92.69 11.24 1.36
C ALA A 76 92.78 11.60 2.86
N ALA A 77 93.95 12.01 3.36
CA ALA A 77 94.18 12.38 4.75
C ALA A 77 93.73 13.82 5.09
N ASP A 78 93.75 14.75 4.11
CA ASP A 78 93.34 16.15 4.29
C ASP A 78 91.88 16.43 3.87
N SER A 79 91.17 15.39 3.41
CA SER A 79 89.77 15.49 2.95
C SER A 79 88.74 15.21 4.06
N GLN A 80 89.19 15.08 5.31
CA GLN A 80 88.31 14.76 6.44
C GLN A 80 87.75 16.05 7.05
N LEU A 81 86.42 16.13 7.14
CA LEU A 81 85.74 17.14 7.95
C LEU A 81 86.27 17.09 9.39
N SER A 82 86.41 18.25 10.03
CA SER A 82 86.72 18.34 11.46
C SER A 82 85.80 17.39 12.25
N PRO A 83 86.30 16.61 13.22
CA PRO A 83 85.52 15.57 13.91
C PRO A 83 84.23 16.11 14.54
N ASP A 84 84.24 17.36 15.01
CA ASP A 84 83.09 18.08 15.56
C ASP A 84 82.00 18.38 14.49
N VAL A 85 82.43 18.78 13.29
CA VAL A 85 81.53 19.04 12.15
C VAL A 85 80.96 17.72 11.59
N ALA A 86 81.76 16.65 11.56
CA ALA A 86 81.32 15.33 11.14
C ALA A 86 80.24 14.75 12.10
N GLU A 87 80.38 14.97 13.40
CA GLU A 87 79.37 14.60 14.40
C GLU A 87 78.08 15.43 14.25
N GLY A 88 78.21 16.73 13.99
CA GLY A 88 77.10 17.62 13.66
C GLY A 88 76.30 17.18 12.43
N VAL A 89 76.99 16.84 11.33
CA VAL A 89 76.37 16.32 10.09
C VAL A 89 75.67 14.98 10.35
N SER A 90 76.30 14.07 11.09
CA SER A 90 75.71 12.76 11.43
C SER A 90 74.43 12.91 12.27
N THR A 91 74.44 13.84 13.22
CA THR A 91 73.28 14.14 14.07
C THR A 91 72.15 14.76 13.27
N ALA A 92 72.46 15.69 12.37
CA ALA A 92 71.49 16.30 11.46
C ALA A 92 70.91 15.27 10.47
N GLN A 93 71.72 14.36 9.93
CA GLN A 93 71.26 13.25 9.09
C GLN A 93 70.29 12.33 9.84
N LYS A 94 70.60 11.96 11.09
CA LYS A 94 69.69 11.14 11.91
C LYS A 94 68.34 11.83 12.13
N LYS A 95 68.34 13.14 12.40
CA LYS A 95 67.11 13.95 12.53
C LYS A 95 66.33 13.97 11.21
N LEU A 96 66.99 14.21 10.08
CA LEU A 96 66.35 14.19 8.76
C LEU A 96 65.71 12.83 8.46
N HIS A 97 66.42 11.73 8.70
CA HIS A 97 65.88 10.39 8.51
C HIS A 97 64.65 10.12 9.39
N ALA A 98 64.64 10.62 10.63
CA ALA A 98 63.47 10.54 11.52
C ALA A 98 62.26 11.33 10.96
N HIS A 99 62.47 12.56 10.47
CA HIS A 99 61.40 13.33 9.85
C HIS A 99 60.89 12.70 8.54
N LEU A 100 61.76 12.16 7.70
CA LEU A 100 61.35 11.42 6.50
C LEU A 100 60.56 10.14 6.84
N ALA A 101 60.88 9.47 7.94
CA ALA A 101 60.07 8.36 8.44
C ALA A 101 58.70 8.84 8.93
N ALA A 102 58.63 9.97 9.63
CA ALA A 102 57.38 10.58 10.08
C ALA A 102 56.47 10.95 8.90
N VAL A 103 57.01 11.57 7.83
CA VAL A 103 56.26 11.89 6.61
C VAL A 103 55.66 10.65 5.97
N ARG A 104 56.45 9.58 5.82
CA ARG A 104 55.97 8.30 5.26
C ARG A 104 54.85 7.69 6.11
N ASN A 105 54.99 7.74 7.43
CA ASN A 105 53.99 7.21 8.36
C ASN A 105 52.68 8.01 8.31
N GLN A 106 52.75 9.34 8.33
CA GLN A 106 51.55 10.19 8.23
C GLN A 106 50.86 10.04 6.88
N ASN A 107 51.62 9.93 5.78
CA ASN A 107 51.05 9.70 4.46
C ASN A 107 50.32 8.35 4.38
N ARG A 108 50.91 7.28 4.94
CA ARG A 108 50.25 5.98 5.04
C ARG A 108 48.97 6.05 5.87
N LYS A 109 48.97 6.81 6.98
CA LYS A 109 47.79 7.03 7.82
C LYS A 109 46.66 7.71 7.04
N ALA A 110 46.96 8.79 6.33
CA ALA A 110 45.98 9.50 5.49
C ALA A 110 45.42 8.61 4.36
N LEU A 111 46.26 7.79 3.72
CA LEU A 111 45.78 6.83 2.70
C LEU A 111 44.84 5.77 3.28
N LEU A 112 45.13 5.28 4.50
CA LEU A 112 44.29 4.32 5.19
C LEU A 112 42.96 4.93 5.62
N SER A 113 42.93 6.17 6.12
CA SER A 113 41.69 6.85 6.48
C SER A 113 40.82 7.12 5.25
N VAL A 114 41.40 7.52 4.11
CA VAL A 114 40.67 7.66 2.84
C VAL A 114 40.10 6.32 2.36
N ARG A 115 40.85 5.22 2.49
CA ARG A 115 40.33 3.89 2.12
C ARG A 115 39.19 3.45 3.04
N SER A 116 39.33 3.67 4.35
CA SER A 116 38.31 3.34 5.34
C SER A 116 37.03 4.13 5.11
N THR A 117 37.12 5.44 4.88
CA THR A 117 35.96 6.29 4.58
C THR A 117 35.28 5.90 3.28
N LYS A 118 36.03 5.58 2.22
CA LYS A 118 35.46 5.03 0.98
C LYS A 118 34.67 3.74 1.22
N HIS A 119 35.21 2.83 2.02
CA HIS A 119 34.53 1.58 2.35
C HIS A 119 33.24 1.85 3.13
N ALA A 120 33.29 2.67 4.18
CA ALA A 120 32.13 3.03 4.98
C ALA A 120 31.03 3.72 4.14
N THR A 121 31.40 4.61 3.20
CA THR A 121 30.42 5.23 2.30
C THR A 121 29.80 4.24 1.33
N ALA A 122 30.54 3.23 0.88
CA ALA A 122 30.02 2.19 0.00
C ALA A 122 29.05 1.25 0.74
N GLU A 123 29.36 0.89 1.98
CA GLU A 123 28.47 0.10 2.85
C GLU A 123 27.18 0.86 3.16
N ALA A 124 27.28 2.12 3.60
CA ALA A 124 26.12 2.96 3.86
C ALA A 124 25.24 3.13 2.60
N ARG A 125 25.86 3.30 1.43
CA ARG A 125 25.12 3.33 0.16
C ARG A 125 24.40 2.02 -0.12
N HIS A 126 25.07 0.89 0.05
CA HIS A 126 24.48 -0.43 -0.16
C HIS A 126 23.30 -0.69 0.78
N GLU A 127 23.41 -0.26 2.03
CA GLU A 127 22.33 -0.35 3.02
C GLU A 127 21.12 0.50 2.60
N VAL A 128 21.34 1.74 2.13
CA VAL A 128 20.28 2.60 1.58
C VAL A 128 19.58 1.93 0.40
N ASP A 129 20.33 1.36 -0.54
CA ASP A 129 19.77 0.68 -1.71
C ASP A 129 18.93 -0.55 -1.29
N THR A 130 19.38 -1.29 -0.28
CA THR A 130 18.68 -2.45 0.27
C THR A 130 17.36 -2.05 0.94
N LEU A 131 17.39 -1.01 1.78
CA LEU A 131 16.20 -0.47 2.43
C LEU A 131 15.22 0.11 1.40
N HIS A 132 15.72 0.77 0.35
CA HIS A 132 14.88 1.29 -0.71
C HIS A 132 14.11 0.17 -1.44
N LEU A 133 14.77 -0.95 -1.72
CA LEU A 133 14.12 -2.12 -2.31
C LEU A 133 13.07 -2.72 -1.37
N ALA A 134 13.39 -2.89 -0.08
CA ALA A 134 12.44 -3.38 0.91
C ALA A 134 11.20 -2.47 1.01
N LEU A 135 11.39 -1.15 1.00
CA LEU A 135 10.30 -0.19 1.01
C LEU A 135 9.43 -0.28 -0.26
N GLN A 136 10.04 -0.46 -1.44
CA GLN A 136 9.29 -0.67 -2.69
C GLN A 136 8.43 -1.94 -2.64
N ASN A 137 8.95 -3.03 -2.08
CA ASN A 137 8.20 -4.27 -1.90
C ASN A 137 6.97 -4.05 -1.00
N LEU A 138 7.13 -3.32 0.11
CA LEU A 138 6.01 -2.99 1.00
C LEU A 138 4.97 -2.10 0.31
N TYR A 139 5.38 -1.10 -0.49
CA TYR A 139 4.43 -0.29 -1.26
C TYR A 139 3.66 -1.11 -2.30
N TYR A 140 4.31 -2.10 -2.91
CA TYR A 140 3.65 -3.01 -3.83
C TYR A 140 2.61 -3.86 -3.10
N GLU A 141 2.98 -4.47 -1.98
CA GLU A 141 2.09 -5.26 -1.13
C GLU A 141 0.89 -4.44 -0.65
N GLN A 142 1.12 -3.22 -0.14
CA GLN A 142 0.07 -2.31 0.25
C GLN A 142 -0.91 -2.04 -0.90
N ARG A 143 -0.40 -1.67 -2.08
CA ARG A 143 -1.26 -1.38 -3.25
C ARG A 143 -2.05 -2.62 -3.69
N HIS A 144 -1.43 -3.79 -3.62
CA HIS A 144 -2.09 -5.05 -3.95
C HIS A 144 -3.25 -5.32 -3.00
N LEU A 145 -3.00 -5.27 -1.68
CA LEU A 145 -4.03 -5.46 -0.66
C LEU A 145 -5.14 -4.40 -0.75
N GLU A 146 -4.81 -3.13 -0.95
CA GLU A 146 -5.80 -2.06 -1.16
C GLU A 146 -6.68 -2.34 -2.39
N SER A 147 -6.11 -2.90 -3.44
CA SER A 147 -6.84 -3.24 -4.66
C SER A 147 -7.77 -4.43 -4.43
N GLU A 148 -7.31 -5.45 -3.69
CA GLU A 148 -8.14 -6.58 -3.28
C GLU A 148 -9.28 -6.17 -2.35
N ILE A 149 -9.01 -5.32 -1.35
CA ILE A 149 -10.02 -4.76 -0.46
C ILE A 149 -11.08 -4.01 -1.27
N LYS A 150 -10.68 -3.16 -2.23
CA LYS A 150 -11.62 -2.46 -3.12
C LYS A 150 -12.43 -3.42 -3.98
N ALA A 151 -11.83 -4.51 -4.46
CA ALA A 151 -12.56 -5.53 -5.21
C ALA A 151 -13.60 -6.25 -4.35
N CYS A 152 -13.25 -6.57 -3.09
CA CYS A 152 -14.17 -7.15 -2.12
C CYS A 152 -15.30 -6.19 -1.73
N GLN A 153 -14.98 -4.91 -1.47
CA GLN A 153 -15.96 -3.87 -1.12
C GLN A 153 -16.89 -3.52 -2.29
N GLY A 154 -16.37 -3.59 -3.53
CA GLY A 154 -17.14 -3.36 -4.75
C GLY A 154 -17.91 -4.58 -5.24
N TYR A 155 -17.91 -5.69 -4.49
CA TYR A 155 -18.64 -6.89 -4.90
C TYR A 155 -20.14 -6.61 -4.91
N GLU A 156 -20.74 -6.76 -6.09
CA GLU A 156 -22.15 -6.49 -6.28
C GLU A 156 -22.99 -7.68 -5.81
N HIS A 157 -23.55 -7.58 -4.60
CA HIS A 157 -24.35 -8.64 -4.03
C HIS A 157 -25.75 -8.72 -4.69
N PRO A 158 -26.19 -9.89 -5.18
CA PRO A 158 -27.48 -10.04 -5.85
C PRO A 158 -28.70 -9.62 -5.01
N TYR A 159 -28.64 -9.76 -3.68
CA TYR A 159 -29.75 -9.42 -2.79
C TYR A 159 -30.07 -7.92 -2.80
N GLN A 160 -29.10 -7.05 -3.09
CA GLN A 160 -29.31 -5.59 -3.13
C GLN A 160 -30.18 -5.15 -4.31
N LYS A 161 -30.32 -6.00 -5.33
CA LYS A 161 -31.18 -5.74 -6.51
C LYS A 161 -32.57 -6.36 -6.38
N LEU A 162 -32.82 -7.10 -5.31
CA LEU A 162 -34.08 -7.81 -5.14
C LEU A 162 -35.19 -6.80 -4.79
N PRO A 163 -36.33 -6.79 -5.52
CA PRO A 163 -37.45 -5.94 -5.15
C PRO A 163 -38.10 -6.52 -3.89
N LEU A 164 -37.72 -5.98 -2.74
CA LEU A 164 -38.26 -6.30 -1.42
C LEU A 164 -39.22 -5.19 -0.98
N MET A 165 -40.18 -5.53 -0.13
CA MET A 165 -40.94 -4.54 0.65
C MET A 165 -39.98 -3.55 1.34
N PRO A 166 -40.28 -2.23 1.31
CA PRO A 166 -39.53 -1.23 2.06
C PRO A 166 -39.41 -1.59 3.53
N GLU A 167 -38.28 -1.25 4.14
CA GLU A 167 -38.00 -1.65 5.52
C GLU A 167 -38.99 -1.08 6.53
N ALA A 168 -39.36 0.19 6.38
CA ALA A 168 -40.34 0.84 7.24
C ALA A 168 -41.68 0.09 7.25
N GLU A 169 -42.17 -0.31 6.06
CA GLU A 169 -43.41 -1.08 5.93
C GLU A 169 -43.30 -2.46 6.57
N PHE A 170 -42.14 -3.12 6.42
CA PHE A 170 -41.91 -4.44 7.00
C PHE A 170 -41.89 -4.39 8.53
N VAL A 171 -41.24 -3.38 9.12
CA VAL A 171 -41.16 -3.20 10.57
C VAL A 171 -42.53 -2.93 11.18
N GLU A 172 -43.36 -2.13 10.49
CA GLU A 172 -44.73 -1.85 10.92
C GLU A 172 -45.65 -3.08 10.82
N GLN A 173 -45.52 -3.88 9.75
CA GLN A 173 -46.39 -5.03 9.51
C GLN A 173 -45.98 -6.28 10.30
N PHE A 174 -44.70 -6.44 10.64
CA PHE A 174 -44.16 -7.65 11.25
C PHE A 174 -43.32 -7.36 12.52
N PRO A 175 -43.91 -6.73 13.55
CA PRO A 175 -43.17 -6.35 14.76
C PRO A 175 -42.62 -7.57 15.53
N GLU A 176 -43.31 -8.71 15.51
CA GLU A 176 -42.83 -9.95 16.17
C GLU A 176 -41.54 -10.48 15.53
N THR A 177 -41.44 -10.40 14.20
CA THR A 177 -40.24 -10.81 13.46
C THR A 177 -39.07 -9.89 13.80
N VAL A 178 -39.32 -8.58 13.92
CA VAL A 178 -38.30 -7.59 14.30
C VAL A 178 -37.77 -7.85 15.71
N GLU A 179 -38.64 -8.13 16.69
CA GLU A 179 -38.17 -8.45 18.05
C GLU A 179 -37.37 -9.76 18.06
N SER A 180 -37.79 -10.78 17.30
CA SER A 180 -37.01 -12.01 17.13
C SER A 180 -35.60 -11.76 16.56
N CYS A 181 -35.48 -10.85 15.58
CA CYS A 181 -34.18 -10.41 15.05
C CYS A 181 -33.34 -9.70 16.13
N ARG A 182 -33.95 -8.84 16.96
CA ARG A 182 -33.26 -8.18 18.09
C ARG A 182 -32.79 -9.17 19.13
N ASP A 183 -33.60 -10.16 19.48
CA ASP A 183 -33.22 -11.22 20.41
C ASP A 183 -32.06 -12.05 19.86
N THR A 184 -32.04 -12.29 18.55
CA THR A 184 -30.91 -12.95 17.87
C THR A 184 -29.62 -12.14 18.00
N ALA A 185 -29.69 -10.81 17.83
CA ALA A 185 -28.55 -9.91 18.00
C ALA A 185 -28.04 -9.86 19.45
N ARG A 186 -28.93 -9.68 20.43
CA ARG A 186 -28.60 -9.75 21.86
C ARG A 186 -27.91 -11.06 22.24
N LYS A 187 -28.42 -12.17 21.70
CA LYS A 187 -27.84 -13.50 21.91
C LYS A 187 -26.43 -13.58 21.31
N ALA A 188 -26.22 -13.08 20.10
CA ALA A 188 -24.89 -13.07 19.48
C ALA A 188 -23.85 -12.27 20.27
N VAL A 189 -24.22 -11.10 20.83
CA VAL A 189 -23.36 -10.33 21.73
C VAL A 189 -23.01 -11.15 22.98
N SER A 190 -24.00 -11.81 23.59
CA SER A 190 -23.77 -12.66 24.76
C SER A 190 -22.81 -13.82 24.46
N GLU A 191 -22.96 -14.50 23.33
CA GLU A 191 -22.09 -15.59 22.88
C GLU A 191 -20.66 -15.09 22.57
N ARG A 192 -20.51 -13.89 21.97
CA ARG A 192 -19.22 -13.25 21.74
C ARG A 192 -18.50 -12.95 23.06
N ARG A 193 -19.23 -12.42 24.05
CA ARG A 193 -18.69 -12.10 25.37
C ARG A 193 -18.31 -13.35 26.17
N GLU A 194 -19.06 -14.45 26.03
CA GLU A 194 -18.71 -15.73 26.64
C GLU A 194 -17.42 -16.31 26.04
N LYS A 195 -17.29 -16.31 24.71
CA LYS A 195 -16.05 -16.76 24.04
C LYS A 195 -14.82 -15.96 24.47
N ALA A 196 -14.96 -14.64 24.59
CA ALA A 196 -13.86 -13.77 25.04
C ALA A 196 -13.36 -14.11 26.46
N LYS A 197 -14.23 -14.64 27.33
CA LYS A 197 -13.85 -15.08 28.68
C LYS A 197 -13.11 -16.41 28.69
N ASP A 198 -13.46 -17.33 27.80
CA ASP A 198 -12.84 -18.66 27.69
C ASP A 198 -11.42 -18.61 27.10
N GLU A 199 -11.12 -17.62 26.27
CA GLU A 199 -9.81 -17.45 25.60
C GLU A 199 -8.74 -16.74 26.45
N GLY A 200 -9.03 -16.43 27.73
CA GLY A 200 -8.03 -15.96 28.69
C GLY A 200 -7.56 -14.52 28.50
N GLY A 201 -8.34 -13.66 27.83
CA GLY A 201 -8.05 -12.23 27.74
C GLY A 201 -8.06 -11.57 29.13
N GLU A 202 -6.95 -10.96 29.52
CA GLU A 202 -6.93 -10.01 30.65
C GLU A 202 -8.00 -8.95 30.42
N ASP A 203 -8.76 -8.65 31.47
CA ASP A 203 -9.81 -7.62 31.53
C ASP A 203 -9.20 -6.24 31.22
N VAL A 204 -9.08 -5.92 29.93
CA VAL A 204 -8.73 -4.58 29.44
C VAL A 204 -10.03 -3.78 29.41
N GLY A 205 -10.10 -2.83 30.33
CA GLY A 205 -11.30 -2.16 30.78
C GLY A 205 -12.20 -1.54 29.71
N MET A 206 -13.49 -1.55 30.01
CA MET A 206 -14.46 -0.46 29.82
C MET A 206 -14.63 0.19 28.43
N GLU A 207 -14.01 -0.32 27.36
CA GLU A 207 -14.24 0.10 25.96
C GLU A 207 -15.20 -0.85 25.20
N GLY A 208 -15.50 -2.04 25.74
CA GLY A 208 -16.33 -3.04 25.07
C GLY A 208 -17.81 -2.68 24.88
N GLY A 209 -18.32 -1.65 25.57
CA GLY A 209 -19.74 -1.27 25.46
C GLY A 209 -20.10 -0.67 24.10
N ASP A 210 -19.23 0.16 23.54
CA ASP A 210 -19.45 0.78 22.23
C ASP A 210 -19.21 -0.23 21.09
N GLU A 211 -18.24 -1.13 21.25
CA GLU A 211 -17.97 -2.21 20.29
C GLU A 211 -19.06 -3.29 20.28
N ASP A 212 -19.60 -3.65 21.46
CA ASP A 212 -20.70 -4.60 21.58
C ASP A 212 -21.99 -4.01 20.99
N ALA A 213 -22.24 -2.71 21.18
CA ALA A 213 -23.40 -2.03 20.58
C ALA A 213 -23.31 -1.97 19.05
N ALA A 214 -22.13 -1.67 18.49
CA ALA A 214 -21.92 -1.68 17.05
C ALA A 214 -22.13 -3.10 16.47
N PHE A 215 -21.62 -4.13 17.15
CA PHE A 215 -21.82 -5.52 16.75
C PHE A 215 -23.28 -5.97 16.88
N GLU A 216 -24.00 -5.54 17.92
CA GLU A 216 -25.43 -5.83 18.08
C GLU A 216 -26.23 -5.28 16.89
N GLU A 217 -25.97 -4.03 16.50
CA GLU A 217 -26.67 -3.40 15.38
C GLU A 217 -26.36 -4.09 14.05
N GLU A 218 -25.09 -4.43 13.79
CA GLU A 218 -24.70 -5.17 12.56
C GLU A 218 -25.39 -6.54 12.47
N VAL A 219 -25.44 -7.29 13.58
CA VAL A 219 -26.11 -8.60 13.61
C VAL A 219 -27.63 -8.43 13.48
N PHE A 220 -28.20 -7.38 14.06
CA PHE A 220 -29.62 -7.07 13.93
C PHE A 220 -29.99 -6.74 12.48
N GLU A 221 -29.24 -5.87 11.80
CA GLU A 221 -29.45 -5.53 10.40
C GLU A 221 -29.37 -6.78 9.49
N ASP A 222 -28.37 -7.63 9.70
CA ASP A 222 -28.21 -8.90 8.96
C ASP A 222 -29.38 -9.87 9.21
N ALA A 223 -29.81 -10.03 10.47
CA ALA A 223 -30.96 -10.86 10.81
C ALA A 223 -32.25 -10.33 10.21
N LEU A 224 -32.47 -9.00 10.23
CA LEU A 224 -33.65 -8.36 9.66
C LEU A 224 -33.68 -8.52 8.14
N MET A 225 -32.54 -8.31 7.47
CA MET A 225 -32.41 -8.50 6.02
C MET A 225 -32.76 -9.94 5.61
N LYS A 226 -32.22 -10.95 6.33
CA LYS A 226 -32.54 -12.36 6.09
C LYS A 226 -34.02 -12.65 6.26
N ALA A 227 -34.63 -12.16 7.34
CA ALA A 227 -36.06 -12.34 7.61
C ALA A 227 -36.94 -11.73 6.50
N ARG A 228 -36.58 -10.54 6.01
CA ARG A 228 -37.27 -9.88 4.88
C ARG A 228 -37.20 -10.70 3.60
N ILE A 229 -36.02 -11.21 3.26
CA ILE A 229 -35.83 -12.06 2.07
C ILE A 229 -36.65 -13.36 2.19
N GLU A 230 -36.65 -13.99 3.37
CA GLU A 230 -37.41 -15.21 3.61
C GLU A 230 -38.91 -14.99 3.53
N HIS A 231 -39.41 -13.88 4.06
CA HIS A 231 -40.82 -13.51 3.98
C HIS A 231 -41.27 -13.40 2.52
N GLU A 232 -40.56 -12.59 1.74
CA GLU A 232 -40.83 -12.38 0.31
C GLU A 232 -40.74 -13.69 -0.49
N HIS A 233 -39.77 -14.54 -0.17
CA HIS A 233 -39.66 -15.85 -0.79
C HIS A 233 -40.88 -16.74 -0.48
N LYS A 234 -41.33 -16.77 0.78
CA LYS A 234 -42.54 -17.52 1.19
C LYS A 234 -43.79 -16.98 0.49
N GLU A 235 -43.93 -15.68 0.38
CA GLU A 235 -45.06 -15.05 -0.32
C GLU A 235 -45.07 -15.40 -1.81
N ARG A 236 -43.90 -15.32 -2.48
CA ARG A 236 -43.78 -15.69 -3.90
C ARG A 236 -44.11 -17.15 -4.15
N LEU A 237 -43.67 -18.04 -3.26
CA LEU A 237 -44.03 -19.47 -3.35
C LEU A 237 -45.54 -19.67 -3.19
N ALA A 238 -46.17 -19.02 -2.21
CA ALA A 238 -47.61 -19.13 -1.99
C ALA A 238 -48.42 -18.58 -3.19
N LEU A 239 -47.96 -17.49 -3.80
CA LEU A 239 -48.58 -16.93 -5.01
C LEU A 239 -48.43 -17.87 -6.22
N GLU A 240 -47.27 -18.48 -6.40
CA GLU A 240 -47.04 -19.44 -7.48
C GLU A 240 -47.89 -20.71 -7.31
N GLU A 241 -48.04 -21.22 -6.08
CA GLU A 241 -48.94 -22.34 -5.79
C GLU A 241 -50.41 -21.99 -6.11
N LYS A 242 -50.87 -20.82 -5.65
CA LYS A 242 -52.21 -20.30 -5.97
C LYS A 242 -52.41 -20.15 -7.48
N ARG A 243 -51.42 -19.62 -8.20
CA ARG A 243 -51.44 -19.46 -9.66
C ARG A 243 -51.59 -20.81 -10.35
N GLN A 244 -50.81 -21.82 -9.95
CA GLN A 244 -50.90 -23.16 -10.51
C GLN A 244 -52.26 -23.82 -10.24
N GLY A 245 -52.80 -23.65 -9.03
CA GLY A 245 -54.14 -24.13 -8.67
C GLY A 245 -55.24 -23.50 -9.55
N LEU A 246 -55.20 -22.17 -9.71
CA LEU A 246 -56.14 -21.44 -10.57
C LEU A 246 -55.99 -21.83 -12.04
N LEU A 247 -54.77 -22.08 -12.51
CA LEU A 247 -54.50 -22.53 -13.88
C LEU A 247 -55.14 -23.89 -14.15
N LYS A 248 -54.98 -24.86 -13.23
CA LYS A 248 -55.62 -26.18 -13.33
C LYS A 248 -57.14 -26.07 -13.32
N ARG A 249 -57.71 -25.25 -12.41
CA ARG A 249 -59.16 -25.01 -12.36
C ARG A 249 -59.69 -24.39 -13.65
N LYS A 250 -58.98 -23.40 -14.21
CA LYS A 250 -59.31 -22.78 -15.49
C LYS A 250 -59.33 -23.82 -16.62
N GLN A 251 -58.31 -24.68 -16.72
CA GLN A 251 -58.25 -25.74 -17.73
C GLN A 251 -59.41 -26.74 -17.58
N GLY A 252 -59.75 -27.13 -16.35
CA GLY A 252 -60.90 -27.99 -16.07
C GLY A 252 -62.22 -27.38 -16.54
N LEU A 253 -62.46 -26.10 -16.21
CA LEU A 253 -63.66 -25.38 -16.66
C LEU A 253 -63.74 -25.26 -18.18
N ILE A 254 -62.60 -25.03 -18.87
CA ILE A 254 -62.57 -24.99 -20.33
C ILE A 254 -62.95 -26.35 -20.92
N ALA A 255 -62.40 -27.45 -20.39
CA ALA A 255 -62.73 -28.80 -20.85
C ALA A 255 -64.21 -29.14 -20.61
N GLU A 256 -64.75 -28.80 -19.44
CA GLU A 256 -66.17 -28.99 -19.12
C GLU A 256 -67.09 -28.17 -20.03
N ASN A 257 -66.72 -26.91 -20.32
CA ASN A 257 -67.48 -26.05 -21.21
C ASN A 257 -67.47 -26.58 -22.65
N ASN A 258 -66.31 -27.05 -23.15
CA ASN A 258 -66.19 -27.69 -24.45
C ASN A 258 -67.05 -28.97 -24.53
N LYS A 259 -67.02 -29.80 -23.50
CA LYS A 259 -67.86 -31.01 -23.43
C LYS A 259 -69.35 -30.67 -23.46
N ARG A 260 -69.79 -29.70 -22.64
CA ARG A 260 -71.19 -29.23 -22.64
C ARG A 260 -71.59 -28.68 -24.00
N LYS A 261 -70.71 -27.95 -24.68
CA LYS A 261 -70.94 -27.46 -26.05
C LYS A 261 -71.16 -28.62 -27.03
N GLU A 262 -70.32 -29.66 -26.97
CA GLU A 262 -70.49 -30.86 -27.81
C GLU A 262 -71.77 -31.64 -27.49
N ASP A 263 -72.11 -31.79 -26.21
CA ASP A 263 -73.32 -32.48 -25.78
C ASP A 263 -74.60 -31.73 -26.22
N LEU A 264 -74.60 -30.40 -26.11
CA LEU A 264 -75.68 -29.55 -26.63
C LEU A 264 -75.83 -29.68 -28.15
N ALA A 265 -74.73 -29.66 -28.90
CA ALA A 265 -74.76 -29.83 -30.36
C ALA A 265 -75.36 -31.19 -30.78
N LYS A 266 -75.09 -32.27 -30.03
CA LYS A 266 -75.69 -33.59 -30.27
C LYS A 266 -77.17 -33.64 -29.92
N LEU A 267 -77.58 -32.94 -28.86
CA LEU A 267 -78.98 -32.84 -28.48
C LEU A 267 -79.78 -32.08 -29.54
N ASP A 268 -79.23 -30.96 -30.03
CA ASP A 268 -79.82 -30.18 -31.13
C ASP A 268 -80.00 -31.05 -32.38
N GLU A 269 -78.97 -31.81 -32.78
CA GLU A 269 -79.06 -32.75 -33.92
C GLU A 269 -80.15 -33.83 -33.70
N SER A 270 -80.30 -34.32 -32.47
CA SER A 270 -81.33 -35.32 -32.12
C SER A 270 -82.74 -34.72 -32.15
N LEU A 271 -82.89 -33.48 -31.71
CA LEU A 271 -84.16 -32.74 -31.76
C LEU A 271 -84.56 -32.44 -33.21
N GLU A 272 -83.62 -32.05 -34.07
CA GLU A 272 -83.87 -31.87 -35.50
C GLU A 272 -84.41 -33.16 -36.14
N LYS A 273 -83.74 -34.30 -35.89
CA LYS A 273 -84.20 -35.62 -36.37
C LYS A 273 -85.58 -35.99 -35.83
N PHE A 274 -85.86 -35.69 -34.56
CA PHE A 274 -87.17 -35.96 -33.95
C PHE A 274 -88.27 -35.12 -34.62
N ILE A 275 -88.03 -33.82 -34.82
CA ILE A 275 -88.96 -32.92 -35.52
C ILE A 275 -89.22 -33.44 -36.95
N GLU A 276 -88.17 -33.82 -37.67
CA GLU A 276 -88.30 -34.39 -39.02
C GLU A 276 -89.12 -35.69 -39.05
N ALA A 277 -88.86 -36.60 -38.10
CA ALA A 277 -89.60 -37.85 -37.97
C ALA A 277 -91.08 -37.64 -37.58
N ALA A 278 -91.42 -36.53 -36.90
CA ALA A 278 -92.79 -36.18 -36.53
C ALA A 278 -93.59 -35.55 -37.68
N LYS A 279 -92.95 -34.98 -38.71
CA LYS A 279 -93.62 -34.33 -39.86
C LYS A 279 -94.66 -35.22 -40.56
N PRO A 280 -94.45 -36.53 -40.80
CA PRO A 280 -95.47 -37.38 -41.41
C PRO A 280 -96.73 -37.51 -40.55
N ILE A 281 -96.58 -37.59 -39.22
CA ILE A 281 -97.71 -37.66 -38.29
C ILE A 281 -98.54 -36.38 -38.41
N GLU A 282 -97.88 -35.22 -38.39
CA GLU A 282 -98.51 -33.92 -38.59
C GLU A 282 -99.27 -33.84 -39.93
N GLN A 283 -98.66 -34.32 -41.02
CA GLN A 283 -99.31 -34.41 -42.34
C GLN A 283 -100.51 -35.35 -42.38
N THR A 284 -100.57 -36.36 -41.49
CA THR A 284 -101.71 -37.28 -41.41
C THR A 284 -102.89 -36.57 -40.76
N PHE A 285 -102.66 -35.89 -39.64
CA PHE A 285 -103.68 -35.09 -38.96
C PHE A 285 -104.16 -33.88 -39.79
N GLN A 286 -103.30 -33.31 -40.64
CA GLN A 286 -103.69 -32.24 -41.57
C GLN A 286 -104.52 -32.72 -42.77
N LYS A 287 -104.60 -34.04 -43.05
CA LYS A 287 -105.41 -34.61 -44.13
C LYS A 287 -106.78 -35.11 -43.68
N GLU A 288 -106.98 -35.32 -42.38
CA GLU A 288 -108.25 -35.78 -41.80
C GLU A 288 -109.20 -34.63 -41.39
N TYR A 289 -108.83 -33.38 -41.68
CA TYR A 289 -109.68 -32.18 -41.60
C TYR A 289 -109.70 -31.42 -42.93
#